data_AF-A0A9K3L4U4-F1
#
_entry.id   AF-A0A9K3L4U4-F1
#
_cell.length_a   1.000
_cell.length_b   1.000
_cell.length_c   1.000
_cell.angle_alpha   90.00
_cell.angle_beta   90.00
_cell.angle_gamma   90.00
#
_symmetry.space_group_name_H-M   'P 1'
#
loop_
_entity.id
_entity.type
_entity.pdbx_description
1 polymer ?
#
loop_
_entity_poly.entity_id
_entity_poly.type
_entity_poly.pdbx_seq_one_letter_code
_entity_poly.pdbx_strand_id
1 'polypeptide(L)'
;MASNSPLPLTDDDAVVDIVQLEADIQKSAPRVMKHMNADHAASLKAYALAFGEHPDASKTQSATLTGLDVEGFWLDLTLEDGTTVSNVLVPYDRRIQSAKELHAIAVDMHTAAFAKLGVVYKIQSGFYTQAFKMMGVQTYKSAKKRPFQTMTVVTLTLFAMAYSYRSYNKTPNRR
;
A
#
# COMPACT_ATOMS: atom_id res chain seq x y z
N MET A 1 -16.10 51.52 -14.69
CA MET A 1 -15.98 50.06 -14.57
C MET A 1 -14.49 49.74 -14.47
N ALA A 2 -13.96 49.61 -13.25
CA ALA A 2 -12.56 49.25 -13.06
C ALA A 2 -12.43 47.72 -13.17
N SER A 3 -11.74 47.28 -14.21
CA SER A 3 -11.36 45.87 -14.42
C SER A 3 -10.36 45.49 -13.32
N ASN A 4 -10.86 44.83 -12.27
CA ASN A 4 -10.02 44.27 -11.22
C ASN A 4 -9.49 42.91 -11.71
N SER A 5 -8.50 42.95 -12.59
CA SER A 5 -7.76 41.74 -12.98
C SER A 5 -6.95 41.29 -11.76
N PRO A 6 -7.04 40.02 -11.32
CA PRO A 6 -6.24 39.54 -10.19
C PRO A 6 -4.76 39.65 -10.56
N LEU A 7 -3.98 40.28 -9.67
CA LEU A 7 -2.53 40.32 -9.80
C LEU A 7 -1.97 38.88 -9.85
N PRO A 8 -0.94 38.62 -10.65
CA PRO A 8 -0.29 37.32 -10.68
C PRO A 8 0.34 37.04 -9.30
N LEU A 9 -0.01 35.90 -8.71
CA LEU A 9 0.57 35.41 -7.46
C LEU A 9 2.10 35.35 -7.63
N THR A 10 2.81 36.08 -6.79
CA THR A 10 4.28 36.13 -6.79
C THR A 10 4.87 34.86 -6.17
N ASP A 11 6.04 34.42 -6.65
CA ASP A 11 6.70 33.19 -6.20
C ASP A 11 6.90 33.12 -4.66
N ASP A 12 7.00 34.26 -4.00
CA ASP A 12 7.10 34.38 -2.54
C ASP A 12 5.85 33.84 -1.80
N ASP A 13 4.64 34.02 -2.36
CA ASP A 13 3.39 33.55 -1.74
C ASP A 13 3.28 32.01 -1.79
N ALA A 14 3.78 31.41 -2.87
CA ALA A 14 3.78 29.95 -3.05
C ALA A 14 4.77 29.24 -2.11
N VAL A 15 5.90 29.89 -1.80
CA VAL A 15 6.88 29.36 -0.83
C VAL A 15 6.32 29.39 0.59
N VAL A 16 5.62 30.45 0.98
CA VAL A 16 4.97 30.56 2.30
C VAL A 16 3.92 29.46 2.51
N ASP A 17 3.15 29.14 1.47
CA ASP A 17 2.12 28.10 1.52
C ASP A 17 2.72 26.68 1.74
N ILE A 18 3.83 26.36 1.07
CA ILE A 18 4.54 25.08 1.25
C ILE A 18 5.10 24.94 2.67
N VAL A 19 5.71 26.01 3.21
CA VAL A 19 6.26 25.99 4.57
C VAL A 19 5.16 25.78 5.61
N GLN A 20 4.01 26.43 5.43
CA GLN A 20 2.86 26.25 6.31
C GLN A 20 2.26 24.84 6.21
N LEU A 21 2.15 24.32 4.99
CA LEU A 21 1.70 22.95 4.74
C LEU A 21 2.62 21.92 5.41
N GLU A 22 3.93 22.05 5.23
CA GLU A 22 4.93 21.19 5.87
C GLU A 22 4.78 21.24 7.40
N ALA A 23 4.68 22.45 7.98
CA ALA A 23 4.47 22.60 9.41
C ALA A 23 3.18 21.91 9.90
N ASP A 24 2.10 21.95 9.12
CA ASP A 24 0.84 21.30 9.46
C ASP A 24 0.91 19.77 9.33
N ILE A 25 1.64 19.26 8.33
CA ILE A 25 1.96 17.84 8.20
C ILE A 25 2.76 17.37 9.43
N GLN A 26 3.84 18.09 9.78
CA GLN A 26 4.71 17.76 10.91
C GLN A 26 3.98 17.74 12.26
N LYS A 27 2.99 18.62 12.48
CA LYS A 27 2.14 18.59 13.69
C LYS A 27 1.41 17.25 13.85
N SER A 28 0.99 16.65 12.75
CA SER A 28 0.24 15.39 12.74
C SER A 28 1.12 14.15 12.61
N ALA A 29 2.37 14.33 12.13
CA ALA A 29 3.28 13.24 11.78
C ALA A 29 3.49 12.21 12.90
N PRO A 30 3.76 12.57 14.17
CA PRO A 30 4.01 11.56 15.21
C PRO A 30 2.84 10.61 15.44
N ARG A 31 1.61 11.13 15.37
CA ARG A 31 0.38 10.33 15.54
C ARG A 31 0.16 9.42 14.34
N VAL A 32 0.35 9.94 13.13
CA VAL A 32 0.20 9.18 11.88
C VAL A 32 1.23 8.07 11.82
N MET A 33 2.50 8.37 12.08
CA MET A 33 3.59 7.39 12.11
C MET A 33 3.31 6.25 13.07
N LYS A 34 2.91 6.57 14.31
CA LYS A 34 2.59 5.55 15.31
C LYS A 34 1.45 4.63 14.84
N HIS A 35 0.38 5.19 14.28
CA HIS A 35 -0.76 4.42 13.80
C HIS A 35 -0.39 3.55 12.58
N MET A 36 0.31 4.12 11.60
CA MET A 36 0.74 3.41 10.40
C MET A 36 1.68 2.25 10.72
N ASN A 37 2.65 2.46 11.62
CA ASN A 37 3.58 1.42 12.04
C ASN A 37 2.90 0.30 12.84
N ALA A 38 1.87 0.63 13.63
CA ALA A 38 1.15 -0.36 14.43
C ALA A 38 0.16 -1.19 13.62
N ASP A 39 -0.64 -0.54 12.77
CA ASP A 39 -1.82 -1.17 12.16
C ASP A 39 -1.66 -1.45 10.66
N HIS A 40 -0.65 -0.83 10.02
CA HIS A 40 -0.50 -0.82 8.56
C HIS A 40 0.90 -1.25 8.07
N ALA A 41 1.63 -2.05 8.85
CA ALA A 41 2.95 -2.58 8.45
C ALA A 41 2.94 -3.29 7.08
N ALA A 42 1.85 -4.01 6.74
CA ALA A 42 1.70 -4.64 5.43
C ALA A 42 1.57 -3.62 4.28
N SER A 43 0.91 -2.48 4.53
CA SER A 43 0.82 -1.38 3.57
C SER A 43 2.17 -0.71 3.38
N LEU A 44 2.91 -0.46 4.45
CA LEU A 44 4.25 0.14 4.39
C LEU A 44 5.21 -0.73 3.58
N LYS A 45 5.18 -2.06 3.80
CA LYS A 45 5.93 -3.00 2.95
C LYS A 45 5.49 -2.92 1.49
N ALA A 46 4.19 -2.87 1.22
CA ALA A 46 3.68 -2.78 -0.14
C ALA A 46 4.12 -1.47 -0.83
N TYR A 47 4.16 -0.35 -0.10
CA TYR A 47 4.68 0.93 -0.58
C TYR A 47 6.14 0.83 -0.98
N ALA A 48 6.98 0.30 -0.11
CA ALA A 48 8.40 0.10 -0.41
C ALA A 48 8.58 -0.75 -1.67
N LEU A 49 7.91 -1.90 -1.76
CA LEU A 49 8.03 -2.81 -2.92
C LEU A 49 7.49 -2.21 -4.22
N ALA A 50 6.43 -1.40 -4.16
CA ALA A 50 5.75 -0.87 -5.34
C ALA A 50 6.34 0.45 -5.84
N PHE A 51 6.74 1.32 -4.92
CA PHE A 51 7.01 2.75 -5.17
C PHE A 51 8.30 3.26 -4.51
N GLY A 52 9.02 2.44 -3.72
CA GLY A 52 10.25 2.88 -3.07
C GLY A 52 11.32 3.27 -4.08
N GLU A 53 11.89 4.46 -3.92
CA GLU A 53 12.96 5.00 -4.76
C GLU A 53 14.34 4.50 -4.32
N HIS A 54 14.48 3.18 -4.17
CA HIS A 54 15.76 2.54 -3.84
C HIS A 54 15.91 1.23 -4.62
N PRO A 55 17.10 0.91 -5.17
CA PRO A 55 17.30 -0.32 -5.97
C PRO A 55 16.96 -1.60 -5.19
N ASP A 56 17.27 -1.61 -3.89
CA ASP A 56 16.96 -2.75 -3.01
C ASP A 56 15.53 -2.76 -2.46
N ALA A 57 14.69 -1.78 -2.80
CA ALA A 57 13.30 -1.73 -2.32
C ALA A 57 12.50 -2.97 -2.75
N SER A 58 12.86 -3.60 -3.87
CA SER A 58 12.28 -4.86 -4.36
C SER A 58 12.53 -6.07 -3.44
N LYS A 59 13.53 -6.02 -2.56
CA LYS A 59 13.90 -7.09 -1.62
C LYS A 59 13.42 -6.81 -0.19
N THR A 60 12.46 -5.90 -0.04
CA THR A 60 11.96 -5.48 1.28
C THR A 60 11.22 -6.61 1.97
N GLN A 61 11.70 -6.99 3.15
CA GLN A 61 11.01 -7.93 4.04
C GLN A 61 10.00 -7.21 4.93
N SER A 62 10.37 -6.07 5.52
CA SER A 62 9.49 -5.19 6.30
C SER A 62 9.88 -3.73 6.13
N ALA A 63 8.96 -2.81 6.41
CA ALA A 63 9.21 -1.38 6.33
C ALA A 63 8.62 -0.67 7.56
N THR A 64 9.33 0.34 8.04
CA THR A 64 8.93 1.20 9.16
C THR A 64 8.87 2.64 8.67
N LEU A 65 7.76 3.33 8.92
CA LEU A 65 7.60 4.74 8.62
C LEU A 65 8.40 5.58 9.64
N THR A 66 9.42 6.27 9.16
CA THR A 66 10.33 7.12 9.95
C THR A 66 10.08 8.61 9.76
N GLY A 67 9.42 9.00 8.67
CA GLY A 67 9.02 10.38 8.44
C GLY A 67 7.92 10.50 7.39
N LEU A 68 7.33 11.68 7.33
CA LEU A 68 6.45 12.13 6.27
C LEU A 68 6.62 13.63 6.10
N ASP A 69 6.58 14.10 4.87
CA ASP A 69 6.71 15.50 4.48
C ASP A 69 5.80 15.79 3.28
N VAL A 70 5.97 16.92 2.59
CA VAL A 70 5.23 17.22 1.36
C VAL A 70 5.60 16.33 0.17
N GLU A 71 6.77 15.68 0.18
CA GLU A 71 7.26 14.85 -0.93
C GLU A 71 6.72 13.43 -0.85
N GLY A 72 6.69 12.85 0.35
CA GLY A 72 6.31 11.46 0.49
C GLY A 72 6.41 10.87 1.90
N PHE A 73 6.41 9.54 1.92
CA PHE A 73 6.69 8.76 3.11
C PHE A 73 8.17 8.36 3.14
N TRP A 74 8.85 8.66 4.24
CA TRP A 74 10.21 8.20 4.50
C TRP A 74 10.17 6.89 5.27
N LEU A 75 10.76 5.85 4.69
CA LEU A 75 10.74 4.50 5.21
C LEU A 75 12.14 4.00 5.52
N ASP A 76 12.24 3.28 6.63
CA ASP A 76 13.37 2.39 6.92
C ASP A 76 12.96 0.96 6.54
N LEU A 77 13.70 0.37 5.61
CA LEU A 77 13.45 -0.94 5.05
C LEU A 77 14.36 -1.96 5.71
N THR A 78 13.79 -3.08 6.12
CA THR A 78 14.57 -4.29 6.45
C THR A 78 14.48 -5.23 5.26
N LEU A 79 15.63 -5.54 4.67
CA LEU A 79 15.74 -6.45 3.53
C LEU A 79 15.70 -7.92 3.98
N GLU A 80 15.51 -8.82 3.03
CA GLU A 80 15.50 -10.27 3.29
C GLU A 80 16.81 -10.82 3.88
N ASP A 81 17.94 -10.14 3.63
CA ASP A 81 19.24 -10.49 4.19
C ASP A 81 19.47 -9.95 5.61
N GLY A 82 18.49 -9.23 6.17
CA GLY A 82 18.55 -8.60 7.49
C GLY A 82 19.22 -7.22 7.51
N THR A 83 19.67 -6.71 6.35
CA THR A 83 20.23 -5.35 6.24
C THR A 83 19.12 -4.30 6.36
N THR A 84 19.41 -3.21 7.06
CA THR A 84 18.51 -2.04 7.12
C THR A 84 18.96 -0.96 6.15
N VAL A 85 18.06 -0.52 5.29
CA VAL A 85 18.23 0.64 4.42
C VAL A 85 17.34 1.75 4.97
N SER A 86 17.95 2.82 5.47
CA SER A 86 17.22 3.97 6.02
C SER A 86 16.98 5.05 4.96
N ASN A 87 16.01 5.92 5.23
CA ASN A 87 15.67 7.09 4.39
C ASN A 87 15.28 6.73 2.95
N VAL A 88 14.48 5.68 2.77
CA VAL A 88 13.88 5.39 1.46
C VAL A 88 12.62 6.23 1.28
N LEU A 89 12.62 7.09 0.27
CA LEU A 89 11.46 7.87 -0.11
C LEU A 89 10.45 7.00 -0.88
N VAL A 90 9.19 7.12 -0.48
CA VAL A 90 8.04 6.72 -1.28
C VAL A 90 7.27 7.98 -1.65
N PRO A 91 7.36 8.46 -2.89
CA PRO A 91 6.69 9.68 -3.31
C PRO A 91 5.18 9.49 -3.33
N TYR A 92 4.45 10.57 -3.04
CA TYR A 92 3.00 10.58 -3.24
C TYR A 92 2.65 10.52 -4.73
N ASP A 93 1.48 9.97 -5.02
CA ASP A 93 0.94 9.91 -6.38
C ASP A 93 0.52 11.28 -6.93
N ARG A 94 0.31 12.26 -6.04
CA ARG A 94 -0.10 13.63 -6.34
C ARG A 94 0.43 14.60 -5.29
N ARG A 95 0.49 15.89 -5.67
CA ARG A 95 0.87 16.98 -4.76
C ARG A 95 -0.17 17.12 -3.64
N ILE A 96 0.31 17.18 -2.40
CA ILE A 96 -0.52 17.46 -1.22
C ILE A 96 -0.85 18.95 -1.17
N GLN A 97 -2.11 19.28 -0.90
CA GLN A 97 -2.55 20.66 -0.65
C GLN A 97 -2.89 20.90 0.82
N SER A 98 -3.19 19.84 1.58
CA SER A 98 -3.47 19.95 3.01
C SER A 98 -3.12 18.68 3.78
N ALA A 99 -2.73 18.82 5.05
CA ALA A 99 -2.45 17.68 5.93
C ALA A 99 -3.64 16.70 6.10
N LYS A 100 -4.87 17.16 5.84
CA LYS A 100 -6.08 16.32 5.89
C LYS A 100 -6.15 15.30 4.76
N GLU A 101 -5.54 15.60 3.62
CA GLU A 101 -5.51 14.72 2.44
C GLU A 101 -4.58 13.53 2.61
N LEU A 102 -3.65 13.60 3.55
CA LEU A 102 -2.65 12.56 3.81
C LEU A 102 -3.29 11.18 4.01
N HIS A 103 -4.42 11.11 4.71
CA HIS A 103 -5.14 9.87 4.92
C HIS A 103 -5.73 9.32 3.61
N ALA A 104 -6.35 10.18 2.79
CA ALA A 104 -6.92 9.77 1.51
C ALA A 104 -5.83 9.28 0.55
N ILE A 105 -4.70 9.99 0.49
CA ILE A 105 -3.54 9.60 -0.31
C ILE A 105 -2.99 8.25 0.16
N ALA A 106 -2.86 8.04 1.47
CA ALA A 106 -2.43 6.73 1.99
C ALA A 106 -3.39 5.60 1.56
N VAL A 107 -4.71 5.82 1.57
CA VAL A 107 -5.69 4.80 1.13
C VAL A 107 -5.60 4.54 -0.38
N ASP A 108 -5.45 5.60 -1.18
CA ASP A 108 -5.30 5.49 -2.63
C ASP A 108 -4.00 4.74 -2.99
N MET A 109 -2.89 5.11 -2.35
CA MET A 109 -1.60 4.44 -2.50
C MET A 109 -1.63 3.00 -2.04
N HIS A 110 -2.37 2.67 -0.96
CA HIS A 110 -2.59 1.27 -0.54
C HIS A 110 -3.17 0.47 -1.70
N THR A 111 -4.28 0.95 -2.25
CA THR A 111 -4.97 0.28 -3.34
C THR A 111 -4.07 0.15 -4.58
N ALA A 112 -3.35 1.22 -4.93
CA ALA A 112 -2.43 1.25 -6.07
C ALA A 112 -1.23 0.31 -5.90
N ALA A 113 -0.60 0.27 -4.72
CA ALA A 113 0.52 -0.61 -4.42
C ALA A 113 0.11 -2.08 -4.54
N PHE A 114 -1.02 -2.44 -3.93
CA PHE A 114 -1.54 -3.80 -3.99
C PHE A 114 -2.01 -4.19 -5.40
N ALA A 115 -2.50 -3.24 -6.21
CA ALA A 115 -2.78 -3.48 -7.62
C ALA A 115 -1.49 -3.76 -8.41
N LYS A 116 -0.43 -2.98 -8.18
CA LYS A 116 0.87 -3.13 -8.86
C LYS A 116 1.58 -4.44 -8.52
N LEU A 117 1.52 -4.89 -7.26
CA LEU A 117 2.13 -6.15 -6.80
C LEU A 117 1.33 -7.40 -7.21
N GLY A 118 0.09 -7.24 -7.67
CA GLY A 118 -0.71 -8.32 -8.23
C GLY A 118 -1.37 -9.26 -7.21
N VAL A 119 -2.13 -10.24 -7.72
CA VAL A 119 -3.01 -11.12 -6.93
C VAL A 119 -2.23 -12.05 -6.00
N VAL A 120 -1.06 -12.52 -6.43
CA VAL A 120 -0.22 -13.44 -5.63
C VAL A 120 0.25 -12.76 -4.35
N TYR A 121 0.69 -11.50 -4.44
CA TYR A 121 1.10 -10.72 -3.28
C TYR A 121 -0.08 -10.45 -2.34
N LYS A 122 -1.28 -10.14 -2.85
CA LYS A 122 -2.50 -9.97 -2.03
C LYS A 122 -2.85 -11.22 -1.20
N ILE A 123 -2.57 -12.42 -1.72
CA ILE A 123 -2.81 -13.68 -1.00
C ILE A 123 -1.75 -13.87 0.09
N GLN A 124 -0.47 -13.61 -0.21
CA GLN A 124 0.65 -13.78 0.73
C GLN A 124 0.68 -12.73 1.85
N SER A 125 0.33 -11.48 1.55
CA SER A 125 0.38 -10.35 2.50
C SER A 125 -0.75 -10.35 3.53
N GLY A 126 -1.66 -11.34 3.45
CA GLY A 126 -2.79 -11.46 4.36
C GLY A 126 -3.94 -10.48 4.11
N PHE A 127 -4.00 -9.81 2.95
CA PHE A 127 -5.09 -8.91 2.55
C PHE A 127 -6.47 -9.59 2.68
N TYR A 128 -6.54 -10.90 2.43
CA TYR A 128 -7.78 -11.68 2.54
C TYR A 128 -7.99 -12.40 3.88
N THR A 129 -7.12 -12.22 4.89
CA THR A 129 -7.18 -13.00 6.14
C THR A 129 -8.55 -12.89 6.84
N GLN A 130 -9.17 -11.72 6.80
CA GLN A 130 -10.49 -11.50 7.40
C GLN A 130 -11.63 -12.16 6.58
N ALA A 131 -11.56 -12.06 5.24
CA ALA A 131 -12.50 -12.71 4.34
C ALA A 131 -12.40 -14.25 4.40
N PHE A 132 -11.18 -14.81 4.45
CA PHE A 132 -10.95 -16.25 4.62
C PHE A 132 -11.46 -16.77 5.97
N LYS A 133 -11.30 -16.01 7.06
CA LYS A 133 -11.88 -16.37 8.37
C LYS A 133 -13.41 -16.48 8.29
N MET A 134 -14.08 -15.53 7.63
CA MET A 134 -15.53 -15.59 7.46
C MET A 134 -15.97 -16.75 6.54
N MET A 135 -15.27 -16.97 5.42
CA MET A 135 -15.52 -18.11 4.56
C MET A 135 -15.34 -19.45 5.29
N GLY A 136 -14.27 -19.60 6.07
CA GLY A 136 -13.97 -20.81 6.83
C GLY A 136 -15.05 -21.16 7.86
N VAL A 137 -15.60 -20.16 8.56
CA VAL A 137 -16.70 -20.37 9.50
C VAL A 137 -17.99 -20.79 8.77
N GLN A 138 -18.28 -20.19 7.61
CA GLN A 138 -19.45 -20.57 6.81
C GLN A 138 -19.31 -21.94 6.15
N THR A 139 -18.14 -22.28 5.61
CA THR A 139 -17.88 -23.61 5.03
C THR A 139 -17.86 -24.68 6.11
N TYR A 140 -17.32 -24.43 7.29
CA TYR A 140 -17.42 -25.38 8.42
C TYR A 140 -18.89 -25.61 8.83
N LYS A 141 -19.68 -24.55 8.98
CA LYS A 141 -21.12 -24.66 9.27
C LYS A 141 -21.88 -25.42 8.16
N SER A 142 -21.49 -25.23 6.90
CA SER A 142 -22.13 -25.88 5.75
C SER A 142 -21.70 -27.33 5.57
N ALA A 143 -20.41 -27.65 5.76
CA ALA A 143 -19.86 -29.00 5.75
C ALA A 143 -20.46 -29.87 6.87
N LYS A 144 -20.72 -29.28 8.05
CA LYS A 144 -21.44 -29.96 9.15
C LYS A 144 -22.88 -30.31 8.77
N LYS A 145 -23.52 -29.55 7.88
CA LYS A 145 -24.91 -29.80 7.43
C LYS A 145 -24.99 -30.68 6.19
N ARG A 146 -24.02 -30.62 5.28
CA ARG A 146 -24.00 -31.33 3.98
C ARG A 146 -22.55 -31.68 3.57
N PRO A 147 -21.94 -32.71 4.18
CA PRO A 147 -20.51 -33.00 4.03
C PRO A 147 -20.10 -33.39 2.60
N PHE A 148 -20.94 -34.19 1.91
CA PHE A 148 -20.59 -34.73 0.59
C PHE A 148 -20.61 -33.70 -0.54
N GLN A 149 -21.56 -32.77 -0.51
CA GLN A 149 -21.68 -31.68 -1.51
C GLN A 149 -20.58 -30.62 -1.34
N THR A 150 -20.14 -30.39 -0.10
CA THR A 150 -19.09 -29.40 0.17
C THR A 150 -17.72 -29.91 -0.29
N MET A 151 -17.45 -31.21 -0.12
CA MET A 151 -16.21 -31.86 -0.59
C MET A 151 -16.02 -31.79 -2.11
N THR A 152 -17.10 -31.93 -2.90
CA THR A 152 -17.05 -31.87 -4.37
C THR A 152 -16.76 -30.46 -4.88
N VAL A 153 -17.36 -29.44 -4.26
CA VAL A 153 -17.10 -28.04 -4.63
C VAL A 153 -15.66 -27.65 -4.33
N VAL A 154 -15.13 -28.05 -3.15
CA VAL A 154 -13.74 -27.77 -2.75
C VAL A 154 -12.72 -28.44 -3.68
N THR A 155 -12.96 -29.70 -4.06
CA THR A 155 -12.05 -30.42 -4.98
C THR A 155 -12.04 -29.79 -6.38
N LEU A 156 -13.20 -29.43 -6.93
CA LEU A 156 -13.28 -28.72 -8.22
C LEU A 156 -12.59 -27.35 -8.20
N THR A 157 -12.75 -26.58 -7.12
CA THR A 157 -12.10 -25.27 -7.01
C THR A 157 -10.57 -25.38 -6.87
N LEU A 158 -10.07 -26.34 -6.09
CA LEU A 158 -8.63 -26.61 -6.01
C LEU A 158 -8.05 -27.04 -7.36
N PHE A 159 -8.77 -27.87 -8.13
CA PHE A 159 -8.35 -28.29 -9.46
C PHE A 159 -8.29 -27.12 -10.45
N ALA A 160 -9.30 -26.25 -10.43
CA ALA A 160 -9.34 -25.06 -11.27
C ALA A 160 -8.20 -24.08 -10.94
N MET A 161 -7.90 -23.89 -9.65
CA MET A 161 -6.75 -23.09 -9.20
C MET A 161 -5.42 -23.70 -9.66
N ALA A 162 -5.21 -25.00 -9.48
CA ALA A 162 -3.99 -25.68 -9.91
C ALA A 162 -3.78 -25.62 -11.43
N TYR A 163 -4.86 -25.75 -12.21
CA TYR A 163 -4.83 -25.61 -13.66
C TYR A 163 -4.46 -24.19 -14.09
N SER A 164 -5.09 -23.18 -13.47
CA SER A 164 -4.84 -21.76 -13.77
C SER A 164 -3.41 -21.35 -13.41
N TYR A 165 -2.89 -21.81 -12.27
CA TYR A 165 -1.52 -21.58 -11.84
C TYR A 165 -0.48 -22.18 -12.81
N ARG A 166 -0.73 -23.41 -13.29
CA ARG A 166 0.14 -24.07 -14.28
C ARG A 166 0.11 -23.38 -15.65
N SER A 167 -1.02 -22.77 -16.02
CA SER A 167 -1.14 -22.02 -17.27
C SER A 167 -0.41 -20.68 -17.20
N TYR A 168 -0.46 -19.99 -16.06
CA TYR A 168 0.24 -18.70 -15.87
C TYR A 168 1.76 -18.85 -15.91
N ASN A 169 2.33 -19.90 -15.31
CA ASN A 169 3.79 -20.14 -15.34
C ASN A 169 4.33 -20.62 -16.69
N LYS A 170 3.48 -20.75 -17.72
CA LYS A 170 3.87 -21.16 -19.08
C LYS A 170 4.02 -20.02 -20.08
N THR A 171 3.80 -18.75 -19.70
CA THR A 171 4.12 -17.63 -20.60
C THR A 171 5.64 -17.45 -20.68
N PRO A 172 6.28 -17.69 -21.84
CA PRO A 172 7.71 -17.44 -21.99
C PRO A 172 7.94 -15.93 -21.94
N ASN A 173 8.91 -15.55 -21.11
CA ASN A 173 9.45 -14.21 -20.96
C ASN A 173 9.80 -13.65 -22.36
N ARG A 174 8.95 -12.80 -22.93
CA ARG A 174 9.30 -12.02 -24.12
C ARG A 174 9.97 -10.74 -23.62
N ARG A 175 11.28 -10.72 -23.90
CA ARG A 175 12.25 -9.63 -23.83
C ARG A 175 11.65 -8.24 -24.03
#